data_AF-A0A914WVA8-F1
#
_entry.id   AF-A0A914WVA8-F1
#
_cell.length_a   1.000
_cell.length_b   1.000
_cell.length_c   1.000
_cell.angle_alpha   90.00
_cell.angle_beta   90.00
_cell.angle_gamma   90.00
#
_symmetry.space_group_name_H-M   'P 1'
#
loop_
_entity.id
_entity.type
_entity.pdbx_description
1 polymer ?
#
loop_
_entity_poly.entity_id
_entity_poly.type
_entity_poly.pdbx_seq_one_letter_code
_entity_poly.pdbx_strand_id
1 'polypeptide(L)'
;MTKDDYDSDDSIPSDPQLNKVMNNLDKTSASKLDDMPVQSDTRWRKVKHILVEGGMGSSCHGIPHIAEAHTTRVIWFWSIILLVFLVAFIYLFYTTIEQYLAYGKTVNMIMGVDEIDFPAVTICNINPYKQSAIENVDALNALLVVYQTATKAGDSN
;
A
#
# COMPACT_ATOMS: atom_id res chain seq x y z
N MET A 1 -9.47 -58.72 -9.17
CA MET A 1 -8.54 -57.95 -10.01
C MET A 1 -7.47 -57.37 -9.09
N THR A 2 -6.59 -58.23 -8.59
CA THR A 2 -5.19 -58.45 -9.00
C THR A 2 -4.27 -57.31 -8.59
N LYS A 3 -3.53 -57.63 -7.52
CA LYS A 3 -2.39 -56.94 -6.94
C LYS A 3 -1.19 -57.54 -7.65
N ASP A 4 -0.55 -56.79 -8.55
CA ASP A 4 0.64 -57.25 -9.26
C ASP A 4 1.87 -56.78 -8.47
N ASP A 5 2.61 -57.75 -7.97
CA ASP A 5 3.88 -57.59 -7.27
C ASP A 5 4.98 -57.30 -8.31
N TYR A 6 5.58 -56.11 -8.25
CA TYR A 6 6.76 -55.76 -9.06
C TYR A 6 8.01 -56.14 -8.27
N ASP A 7 8.57 -57.30 -8.60
CA ASP A 7 9.79 -57.85 -8.04
C ASP A 7 11.01 -57.07 -8.57
N SER A 8 11.83 -56.53 -7.68
CA SER A 8 13.08 -55.83 -8.02
C SER A 8 14.22 -56.84 -7.96
N ASP A 9 14.48 -57.52 -9.08
CA ASP A 9 15.64 -58.41 -9.23
C ASP A 9 16.87 -57.56 -9.63
N ASP A 10 17.66 -57.16 -8.63
CA ASP A 10 18.92 -56.41 -8.74
C ASP A 10 20.09 -57.28 -9.23
N SER A 11 19.92 -57.97 -10.36
CA SER A 11 21.00 -58.70 -11.01
C SER A 11 21.40 -58.03 -12.34
N ILE A 12 22.24 -57.01 -12.25
CA ILE A 12 22.91 -56.40 -13.43
C ILE A 12 23.77 -57.49 -14.10
N PRO A 13 23.52 -57.84 -15.38
CA PRO A 13 24.38 -58.76 -16.10
C PRO A 13 25.77 -58.14 -16.21
N SER A 14 26.78 -58.80 -15.66
CA SER A 14 28.19 -58.40 -15.76
C SER A 14 28.71 -58.67 -17.18
N ASP A 15 28.21 -57.88 -18.14
CA ASP A 15 28.66 -57.91 -19.53
C ASP A 15 30.01 -57.17 -19.65
N PRO A 16 31.11 -57.86 -20.00
CA PRO A 16 32.45 -57.25 -20.11
C PRO A 16 32.48 -56.01 -21.04
N GLN A 17 31.58 -55.95 -22.03
CA GLN A 17 31.50 -54.84 -22.96
C GLN A 17 30.88 -53.60 -22.32
N LEU A 18 29.82 -53.77 -21.51
CA LEU A 18 29.17 -52.67 -20.80
C LEU A 18 30.12 -52.02 -19.81
N ASN A 19 30.90 -52.84 -19.09
CA ASN A 19 31.92 -52.40 -18.13
C ASN A 19 33.01 -51.57 -18.83
N LYS A 20 33.38 -51.98 -20.04
CA LYS A 20 34.38 -51.29 -20.86
C LYS A 20 33.86 -49.94 -21.35
N VAL A 21 32.59 -49.88 -21.75
CA VAL A 21 31.93 -48.62 -22.16
C VAL A 21 31.82 -47.67 -20.97
N MET A 22 31.37 -48.15 -19.80
CA MET A 22 31.27 -47.33 -18.58
C MET A 22 32.64 -46.75 -18.18
N ASN A 23 33.68 -47.57 -18.17
CA ASN A 23 35.04 -47.12 -17.85
C ASN A 23 35.60 -46.11 -18.87
N ASN A 24 35.21 -46.22 -20.14
CA ASN A 24 35.62 -45.24 -21.15
C ASN A 24 34.83 -43.93 -21.02
N LEU A 25 33.55 -43.99 -20.62
CA LEU A 25 32.74 -42.81 -20.33
C LEU A 25 33.25 -42.08 -19.08
N ASP A 26 33.63 -42.81 -18.02
CA ASP A 26 34.23 -42.23 -16.82
C ASP A 26 35.58 -41.58 -17.12
N LYS A 27 36.43 -42.23 -17.93
CA LYS A 27 37.71 -41.65 -18.38
C LYS A 27 37.54 -40.45 -19.31
N THR A 28 36.52 -40.47 -20.18
CA THR A 28 36.17 -39.34 -21.05
C THR A 28 35.60 -38.17 -20.25
N SER A 29 34.87 -38.45 -19.17
CA SER A 29 34.33 -37.45 -18.24
C SER A 29 35.43 -36.85 -17.37
N ALA A 30 36.35 -37.68 -16.86
CA ALA A 30 37.48 -37.25 -16.05
C ALA A 30 38.49 -36.40 -16.84
N SER A 31 38.87 -36.84 -18.06
CA SER A 31 39.75 -36.03 -18.94
C SER A 31 39.12 -34.70 -19.36
N LYS A 32 37.78 -34.67 -19.52
CA LYS A 32 37.05 -33.44 -19.87
C LYS A 32 36.89 -32.46 -18.70
N LEU A 33 37.06 -32.92 -17.47
CA LEU A 33 37.09 -32.07 -16.26
C LEU A 33 38.49 -31.46 -16.06
N ASP A 34 39.56 -32.17 -16.40
CA ASP A 34 40.94 -31.66 -16.30
C ASP A 34 41.30 -30.63 -17.40
N ASP A 35 40.63 -30.69 -18.56
CA ASP A 35 40.81 -29.71 -19.67
C ASP A 35 39.89 -28.47 -19.56
N MET A 36 39.05 -28.36 -18.53
CA MET A 36 38.40 -27.08 -18.22
C MET A 36 39.45 -26.15 -17.60
N PRO A 37 39.73 -24.97 -18.18
CA PRO A 37 40.62 -24.02 -17.53
C PRO A 37 40.03 -23.73 -16.15
N VAL A 38 40.82 -23.96 -15.09
CA VAL A 38 40.50 -23.58 -13.71
C VAL A 38 40.26 -22.07 -13.71
N GLN A 39 39.01 -21.69 -13.95
CA GLN A 39 38.60 -20.33 -14.12
C GLN A 39 38.58 -19.72 -12.73
N SER A 40 39.61 -18.97 -12.36
CA SER A 40 39.70 -18.26 -11.08
C SER A 40 38.35 -17.60 -10.77
N ASP A 41 37.61 -18.16 -9.82
CA ASP A 41 36.25 -17.72 -9.52
C ASP A 41 36.30 -16.32 -8.91
N THR A 42 36.16 -15.32 -9.76
CA THR A 42 36.04 -13.95 -9.31
C THR A 42 34.77 -13.88 -8.46
N ARG A 43 34.86 -13.30 -7.26
CA ARG A 43 33.73 -13.06 -6.34
C ARG A 43 32.46 -12.55 -7.05
N TRP A 44 32.63 -11.77 -8.12
CA TRP A 44 31.59 -11.29 -9.01
C TRP A 44 30.73 -12.37 -9.68
N ARG A 45 31.30 -13.50 -10.09
CA ARG A 45 30.55 -14.60 -10.71
C ARG A 45 29.64 -15.28 -9.70
N LYS A 46 30.11 -15.45 -8.46
CA LYS A 46 29.32 -16.01 -7.34
C LYS A 46 28.17 -15.08 -6.97
N VAL A 47 28.45 -13.78 -6.81
CA VAL A 47 27.41 -12.77 -6.53
C VAL A 47 26.39 -12.69 -7.66
N LYS A 48 26.84 -12.74 -8.92
CA LYS A 48 25.96 -12.76 -10.08
C LYS A 48 25.03 -13.98 -10.07
N HIS A 49 25.54 -15.18 -9.76
CA HIS A 49 24.71 -16.39 -9.70
C HIS A 49 23.61 -16.25 -8.64
N ILE A 50 23.95 -15.78 -7.45
CA ILE A 50 23.00 -15.57 -6.34
C ILE A 50 21.94 -14.53 -6.72
N LEU A 51 22.33 -13.43 -7.36
CA LEU A 51 21.39 -12.38 -7.79
C LEU A 51 20.47 -12.83 -8.91
N VAL A 52 20.97 -13.63 -9.85
CA VAL A 52 20.16 -14.20 -10.94
C VAL A 52 19.16 -15.22 -10.39
N GLU A 53 19.62 -16.12 -9.52
CA GLU A 53 18.77 -17.14 -8.90
C GLU A 53 17.69 -16.52 -8.00
N GLY A 54 18.05 -15.55 -7.17
CA GLY A 54 17.08 -14.79 -6.37
C GLY A 54 16.16 -13.91 -7.21
N GLY A 55 16.64 -13.40 -8.36
CA GLY A 55 15.86 -12.58 -9.28
C GLY A 55 14.83 -13.36 -10.08
N MET A 56 15.13 -14.59 -10.48
CA MET A 56 14.22 -15.47 -11.22
C MET A 56 13.00 -15.91 -10.41
N GLY A 57 13.14 -16.04 -9.08
CA GLY A 57 12.03 -16.37 -8.17
C GLY A 57 11.27 -15.15 -7.64
N SER A 58 11.66 -13.93 -8.04
CA SER A 58 11.10 -12.71 -7.47
C SER A 58 9.75 -12.35 -8.09
N SER A 59 8.81 -11.84 -7.28
CA SER A 59 7.50 -11.37 -7.77
C SER A 59 7.58 -10.03 -8.53
N CYS A 60 8.72 -9.35 -8.48
CA CYS A 60 8.97 -8.12 -9.21
C CYS A 60 9.37 -8.42 -10.65
N HIS A 61 8.41 -8.26 -11.55
CA HIS A 61 8.49 -8.63 -12.97
C HIS A 61 9.64 -7.95 -13.75
N GLY A 62 10.26 -6.89 -13.22
CA GLY A 62 11.41 -6.23 -13.85
C GLY A 62 12.76 -6.90 -13.61
N ILE A 63 12.92 -7.67 -12.53
CA ILE A 63 14.18 -8.35 -12.18
C ILE A 63 14.50 -9.55 -13.08
N PRO A 64 13.55 -10.43 -13.48
CA PRO A 64 13.86 -11.53 -14.40
C PRO A 64 14.33 -11.04 -15.77
N HIS A 65 13.78 -9.92 -16.27
CA HIS A 65 14.24 -9.30 -17.53
C HIS A 65 15.69 -8.80 -17.47
N ILE A 66 16.18 -8.39 -16.30
CA ILE A 66 17.58 -8.00 -16.08
C ILE A 66 18.48 -9.25 -16.00
N ALA A 67 17.97 -10.33 -15.39
CA ALA A 67 18.69 -11.59 -15.20
C ALA A 67 18.86 -12.39 -16.51
N GLU A 68 17.87 -12.32 -17.41
CA GLU A 68 17.87 -13.02 -18.71
C GLU A 68 18.58 -12.22 -19.84
N ALA A 69 18.85 -10.93 -19.62
CA ALA A 69 19.42 -10.08 -20.66
C ALA A 69 20.87 -10.45 -21.03
N HIS A 70 21.08 -10.86 -22.27
CA HIS A 70 22.41 -11.22 -22.81
C HIS A 70 23.26 -10.01 -23.25
N THR A 71 22.64 -8.84 -23.45
CA THR A 71 23.32 -7.62 -23.93
C THR A 71 23.34 -6.54 -22.85
N THR A 72 24.52 -5.95 -22.61
CA THR A 72 24.72 -4.91 -21.58
C THR A 72 23.79 -3.70 -21.74
N ARG A 73 23.47 -3.30 -22.99
CA ARG A 73 22.52 -2.20 -23.27
C ARG A 73 21.10 -2.48 -22.75
N VAL A 74 20.65 -3.73 -22.85
CA VAL A 74 19.30 -4.14 -22.42
C VAL A 74 19.24 -4.20 -20.89
N ILE A 75 20.31 -4.65 -20.23
CA ILE A 75 20.46 -4.60 -18.77
C ILE A 75 20.32 -3.17 -18.25
N TRP A 76 21.03 -2.21 -18.85
CA TRP A 76 20.95 -0.80 -18.47
C TRP A 76 19.54 -0.23 -18.67
N PHE A 77 18.90 -0.53 -19.80
CA PHE A 77 17.54 -0.08 -20.08
C PHE A 77 16.54 -0.56 -19.02
N TRP A 78 16.52 -1.86 -18.72
CA TRP A 78 15.62 -2.41 -17.70
C TRP A 78 15.97 -1.95 -16.28
N SER A 79 17.26 -1.76 -15.98
CA SER A 79 17.71 -1.20 -14.70
C SER A 79 17.22 0.24 -14.49
N ILE A 80 17.27 1.08 -15.53
CA ILE A 80 16.76 2.46 -15.48
C ILE A 80 15.24 2.44 -15.27
N ILE A 81 14.51 1.59 -15.99
CA ILE A 81 13.05 1.46 -15.83
C ILE A 81 12.70 1.05 -14.39
N LEU A 82 13.40 0.05 -13.85
CA LEU A 82 13.20 -0.40 -12.47
C LEU A 82 13.50 0.72 -11.46
N LEU A 83 14.56 1.50 -11.71
CA LEU A 83 14.92 2.66 -10.89
C LEU A 83 13.83 3.74 -10.92
N VAL A 84 13.29 4.06 -12.10
CA VAL A 84 12.21 5.05 -12.25
C VAL A 84 10.97 4.60 -11.48
N PHE A 85 10.57 3.33 -11.61
CA PHE A 85 9.45 2.80 -10.85
C PHE A 85 9.69 2.80 -9.34
N LEU A 86 10.92 2.52 -8.91
CA LEU A 86 11.29 2.59 -7.49
C LEU A 86 11.16 4.02 -6.94
N VAL A 87 11.65 5.02 -7.67
CA VAL A 87 11.53 6.44 -7.26
C VAL A 87 10.06 6.86 -7.21
N ALA A 88 9.28 6.52 -8.25
CA ALA A 88 7.85 6.81 -8.30
C ALA A 88 7.08 6.14 -7.14
N PHE A 89 7.44 4.89 -6.81
CA PHE A 89 6.85 4.17 -5.68
C PHE A 89 7.15 4.87 -4.35
N ILE A 90 8.40 5.27 -4.11
CA ILE A 90 8.78 5.99 -2.87
C ILE A 90 8.01 7.31 -2.77
N TYR A 91 7.92 8.07 -3.87
CA TYR A 91 7.17 9.31 -3.91
C TYR A 91 5.69 9.10 -3.59
N LEU A 92 5.03 8.15 -4.27
CA LEU A 92 3.62 7.85 -4.06
C LEU A 92 3.36 7.37 -2.62
N PHE A 93 4.24 6.52 -2.10
CA PHE A 93 4.14 6.01 -0.74
C PHE A 93 4.27 7.14 0.30
N TYR A 94 5.23 8.04 0.12
CA TYR A 94 5.38 9.22 0.98
C TYR A 94 4.12 10.09 0.98
N THR A 95 3.61 10.45 -0.20
CA THR A 95 2.39 11.28 -0.31
C THR A 95 1.17 10.60 0.30
N THR A 96 1.07 9.28 0.17
CA THR A 96 -0.05 8.51 0.73
C THR A 96 0.02 8.48 2.26
N ILE A 97 1.20 8.34 2.84
CA ILE A 97 1.39 8.41 4.30
C ILE A 97 1.03 9.81 4.81
N GLU A 98 1.48 10.85 4.12
CA GLU A 98 1.15 12.23 4.49
C GLU A 98 -0.37 12.47 4.47
N GLN A 99 -1.05 12.03 3.41
CA GLN A 99 -2.50 12.13 3.30
C GLN A 99 -3.23 11.30 4.36
N TYR A 100 -2.72 10.13 4.71
CA TYR A 100 -3.28 9.28 5.75
C TYR A 100 -3.17 9.95 7.14
N LEU A 101 -2.00 10.49 7.47
CA LEU A 101 -1.74 11.20 8.72
C LEU A 101 -2.39 12.59 8.78
N ALA A 102 -2.84 13.14 7.65
CA ALA A 102 -3.63 14.37 7.62
C ALA A 102 -5.06 14.19 8.16
N TYR A 103 -5.51 12.95 8.39
CA TYR A 103 -6.85 12.61 8.92
C TYR A 103 -8.00 13.35 8.20
N GLY A 104 -7.88 13.52 6.89
CA GLY A 104 -8.91 14.15 6.07
C GLY A 104 -10.23 13.38 6.19
N LYS A 105 -11.30 14.07 6.59
CA LYS A 105 -12.65 13.48 6.63
C LYS A 105 -13.46 13.93 5.43
N THR A 106 -13.90 12.99 4.61
CA THR A 106 -14.85 13.25 3.51
C THR A 106 -16.26 13.04 4.02
N VAL A 107 -17.03 14.12 4.17
CA VAL A 107 -18.46 14.04 4.52
C VAL A 107 -19.24 13.87 3.22
N ASN A 108 -19.86 12.70 3.04
CA ASN A 108 -20.78 12.46 1.94
C ASN A 108 -22.17 12.96 2.35
N MET A 109 -22.62 14.07 1.76
CA MET A 109 -23.98 14.59 1.96
C MET A 109 -24.92 13.84 1.02
N ILE A 110 -25.66 12.89 1.56
CA ILE A 110 -26.71 12.19 0.83
C ILE A 110 -27.95 13.06 0.94
N MET A 111 -28.39 13.65 -0.17
CA MET A 111 -29.60 14.47 -0.23
C MET A 111 -30.82 13.54 -0.40
N GLY A 112 -31.05 12.71 0.62
CA GLY A 112 -32.22 11.85 0.73
C GLY A 112 -33.14 12.42 1.81
N VAL A 113 -34.34 12.82 1.41
CA VAL A 113 -35.37 13.23 2.37
C VAL A 113 -36.01 11.95 2.89
N ASP A 114 -35.42 11.39 3.94
CA ASP A 114 -36.16 10.50 4.83
C ASP A 114 -37.25 11.32 5.52
N GLU A 115 -38.34 10.66 5.95
CA GLU A 115 -39.35 11.27 6.80
C GLU A 115 -38.67 11.77 8.09
N ILE A 116 -38.38 13.07 8.15
CA ILE A 116 -37.71 13.69 9.31
C ILE A 116 -38.75 14.12 10.34
N ASP A 117 -38.42 13.93 11.61
CA ASP A 117 -39.24 14.44 12.70
C ASP A 117 -39.40 15.96 12.60
N PHE A 118 -40.62 16.45 12.83
CA PHE A 118 -40.87 17.88 12.86
C PHE A 118 -40.06 18.53 13.99
N PRO A 119 -39.27 19.59 13.72
CA PRO A 119 -38.37 20.17 14.72
C PRO A 119 -39.15 20.85 15.84
N ALA A 120 -38.52 20.99 17.00
CA ALA A 120 -39.06 21.82 18.07
C ALA A 120 -39.04 23.29 17.64
N VAL A 121 -40.21 23.85 17.36
CA VAL A 121 -40.36 25.28 17.05
C VAL A 121 -40.57 26.04 18.35
N THR A 122 -39.62 26.89 18.72
CA THR A 122 -39.75 27.80 19.85
C THR A 122 -40.07 29.20 19.34
N ILE A 123 -41.26 29.71 19.67
CA ILE A 123 -41.67 31.07 19.34
C ILE A 123 -41.51 31.94 20.59
N CYS A 124 -40.64 32.94 20.51
CA CYS A 124 -40.43 33.92 21.57
C CYS A 124 -41.08 35.25 21.19
N ASN A 125 -41.69 35.91 22.17
CA ASN A 125 -42.04 37.32 22.01
C ASN A 125 -40.74 38.14 21.99
N ILE A 126 -40.62 39.06 21.02
CA ILE A 126 -39.48 39.99 20.94
C ILE A 126 -39.41 40.88 22.18
N ASN A 127 -40.55 41.18 22.78
CA ASN A 127 -40.59 41.93 24.01
C ASN A 127 -40.33 41.00 25.22
N PRO A 128 -39.20 41.18 25.95
CA PRO A 128 -38.86 40.34 27.10
C PRO A 128 -39.73 40.61 28.33
N TYR A 129 -40.48 41.72 28.38
CA TYR A 129 -41.26 42.10 29.55
C TYR A 129 -42.69 42.51 29.22
N LYS A 130 -43.65 41.95 29.95
CA LYS A 130 -45.05 42.39 29.88
C LYS A 130 -45.23 43.66 30.70
N GLN A 131 -45.73 44.75 30.10
CA GLN A 131 -45.95 46.02 30.80
C GLN A 131 -46.77 45.86 32.09
N SER A 132 -47.86 45.09 32.05
CA SER A 132 -48.68 44.83 33.23
C SER A 132 -47.94 44.06 34.33
N ALA A 133 -46.87 43.31 34.01
CA ALA A 133 -46.06 42.63 35.01
C ALA A 133 -45.01 43.56 35.62
N ILE A 134 -44.54 44.56 34.87
CA ILE A 134 -43.62 45.60 35.35
C ILE A 134 -44.30 46.48 36.41
N GLU A 135 -45.56 46.85 36.19
CA GLU A 135 -46.33 47.69 37.11
C GLU A 135 -46.54 47.05 38.50
N ASN A 136 -46.50 45.72 38.59
CA ASN A 136 -46.63 44.98 39.85
C ASN A 136 -45.32 44.90 40.65
N VAL A 137 -44.19 45.35 40.08
CA VAL A 137 -42.88 45.35 40.73
C VAL A 137 -42.40 46.79 40.85
N ASP A 138 -42.47 47.34 42.07
CA ASP A 138 -42.18 48.76 42.34
C ASP A 138 -40.81 49.22 41.78
N ALA A 139 -39.79 48.37 41.93
CA ALA A 139 -38.45 48.66 41.42
C ALA A 139 -38.40 48.76 39.88
N LEU A 140 -39.17 47.93 39.18
CA LEU A 140 -39.19 47.88 37.71
C LEU A 140 -40.10 48.98 37.14
N ASN A 141 -41.20 49.30 37.84
CA ASN A 141 -42.09 50.40 37.51
C ASN A 141 -41.38 51.77 37.62
N ALA A 142 -40.63 52.00 38.70
CA ALA A 142 -39.85 53.22 38.86
C ALA A 142 -38.84 53.42 37.73
N LEU A 143 -38.16 52.34 37.31
CA LEU A 143 -37.23 52.36 36.18
C LEU A 143 -37.94 52.66 34.85
N LEU A 144 -39.12 52.06 34.63
CA LEU A 144 -39.94 52.31 33.44
C LEU A 144 -40.33 53.78 33.32
N VAL A 145 -40.76 54.40 34.42
CA VAL A 145 -41.14 55.83 34.45
C VAL A 145 -39.95 56.73 34.08
N VAL A 146 -38.77 56.48 34.65
CA VAL A 146 -37.55 57.25 34.33
C VAL A 146 -37.13 57.06 32.87
N TYR A 147 -37.21 55.84 32.36
CA TYR A 147 -36.91 55.56 30.96
C TYR A 147 -37.88 56.29 30.01
N GLN A 148 -39.18 56.27 30.30
CA GLN A 148 -40.19 56.93 29.47
C GLN A 148 -40.10 58.46 29.48
N THR A 149 -39.67 59.08 30.59
CA THR A 149 -39.47 60.53 30.64
C THR A 149 -38.22 60.94 29.86
N ALA A 150 -37.15 60.16 29.95
CA ALA A 150 -35.92 60.39 29.18
C ALA A 150 -36.15 60.24 27.67
N THR A 151 -36.93 59.24 27.23
CA THR A 151 -37.24 59.06 25.79
C THR A 151 -38.14 60.17 25.26
N LYS A 152 -39.18 60.58 26.00
CA LYS A 152 -40.03 61.73 25.62
C LYS A 152 -39.25 63.04 25.53
N ALA A 153 -38.29 63.26 26.42
CA ALA A 153 -37.43 64.44 26.37
C ALA A 153 -36.45 64.41 25.17
N GLY A 154 -36.02 63.21 24.75
CA GLY A 154 -35.17 63.02 23.57
C GLY A 154 -35.89 63.25 22.23
N ASP A 155 -37.17 62.88 22.13
CA ASP A 155 -38.01 63.07 20.93
C ASP A 155 -38.53 64.52 20.74
N SER A 156 -38.31 65.40 21.73
CA SER A 156 -38.76 66.80 21.71
C SER A 156 -37.71 67.79 21.17
N ASN A 157 -36.57 67.29 20.66
CA ASN A 157 -35.51 68.04 19.96
C ASN A 157 -35.39 67.56 18.51
#